data_AF-A0A2V5Q1L0-F1
#
_entry.id   AF-A0A2V5Q1L0-F1
#
_cell.length_a   1.000
_cell.length_b   1.000
_cell.length_c   1.000
_cell.angle_alpha   90.00
_cell.angle_beta   90.00
_cell.angle_gamma   90.00
#
_symmetry.space_group_name_H-M   'P 1'
#
loop_
_entity.id
_entity.type
_entity.pdbx_description
1 polymer ?
#
loop_
_entity_poly.entity_id
_entity_poly.type
_entity_poly.pdbx_seq_one_letter_code
_entity_poly.pdbx_strand_id
1 'polypeptide(L)'
;MARLHEYQGKAILAANGFKIPRGKAATTIDEALAVAKEVAGKKGGEVVIKIQAWTTGRAGIGGVAFAKKPEEVRAYAARMLAMKVGQFPVEAVLVEEKIDIDREFFLSFAIDDAARAPVIIFAAGGGTGIEERAASTRRIACDVNRGPLDSAVSEAVASCGLSPAHAAQLVESIRKLFAAARSVEARSLEINPLALTKDGKFVAADCRITIDDYAVARHPELGIEIAREFDHPPTALERVAYAVEQSDHRGTFYFAQLAIAAEKDSKGLVGFHGAGGGGSMMSMDAIVNAGFTIANFTDTSGNPSASKVYRAARIILAQPDLVGYFGSGSGVASQEQYWSAYGLAKAFLELDLDIPAVIRLGGNTEDRAVDILRRTSALLRTPVEGYRKTDAPAMIAERFAELVVGANGAKWKPRAPRVQKFVNDPSATTLPVKSGRVWIDTAKWPQIRRAVETHSDGLIVDRAGAPTTSLSAEEFANKDSELLASDVECRLAGVEGFYLELDIPGLDELIGGTG
;
A
#
# COMPACT_ATOMS: atom_id res chain seq x y z
N MET A 1 -3.53 -9.02 -1.51
CA MET A 1 -2.75 -9.76 -2.51
C MET A 1 -2.21 -8.84 -3.58
N ALA A 2 -0.98 -9.09 -4.00
CA ALA A 2 -0.27 -8.47 -5.09
C ALA A 2 -0.98 -8.85 -6.40
N ARG A 3 -1.22 -7.85 -7.23
CA ARG A 3 -1.98 -7.99 -8.46
C ARG A 3 -1.06 -7.76 -9.64
N LEU A 4 -1.38 -8.44 -10.74
CA LEU A 4 -0.75 -8.23 -12.03
C LEU A 4 -1.71 -7.52 -12.96
N HIS A 5 -1.17 -6.69 -13.85
CA HIS A 5 -1.93 -6.20 -14.99
C HIS A 5 -2.28 -7.34 -15.95
N GLU A 6 -3.33 -7.15 -16.74
CA GLU A 6 -3.83 -8.17 -17.69
C GLU A 6 -2.72 -8.63 -18.64
N TYR A 7 -1.89 -7.71 -19.16
CA TYR A 7 -0.80 -8.08 -20.07
C TYR A 7 0.26 -8.98 -19.41
N GLN A 8 0.55 -8.77 -18.12
CA GLN A 8 1.48 -9.61 -17.35
C GLN A 8 0.85 -10.98 -17.09
N GLY A 9 -0.43 -11.02 -16.70
CA GLY A 9 -1.18 -12.26 -16.53
C GLY A 9 -1.23 -13.09 -17.81
N LYS A 10 -1.45 -12.45 -18.96
CA LYS A 10 -1.44 -13.10 -20.27
C LYS A 10 -0.09 -13.71 -20.62
N ALA A 11 1.01 -13.07 -20.25
CA ALA A 11 2.34 -13.65 -20.44
C ALA A 11 2.50 -14.97 -19.65
N ILE A 12 2.00 -15.03 -18.41
CA ILE A 12 1.99 -16.26 -17.59
C ILE A 12 1.13 -17.34 -18.25
N LEU A 13 -0.06 -16.98 -18.75
CA LEU A 13 -0.94 -17.92 -19.44
C LEU A 13 -0.29 -18.46 -20.72
N ALA A 14 0.34 -17.60 -21.52
CA ALA A 14 1.07 -18.00 -22.73
C ALA A 14 2.23 -18.94 -22.41
N ALA A 15 3.02 -18.65 -21.38
CA ALA A 15 4.10 -19.51 -20.90
C ALA A 15 3.61 -20.90 -20.45
N ASN A 16 2.35 -20.98 -19.99
CA ASN A 16 1.68 -22.22 -19.61
C ASN A 16 0.83 -22.85 -20.75
N GLY A 17 1.04 -22.40 -21.99
CA GLY A 17 0.48 -23.03 -23.19
C GLY A 17 -0.96 -22.65 -23.51
N PHE A 18 -1.48 -21.54 -22.96
CA PHE A 18 -2.70 -20.91 -23.47
C PHE A 18 -2.38 -20.09 -24.72
N LYS A 19 -3.33 -20.01 -25.64
CA LYS A 19 -3.31 -18.99 -26.69
C LYS A 19 -3.88 -17.70 -26.09
N ILE A 20 -3.24 -16.58 -26.40
CA ILE A 20 -3.68 -15.23 -26.05
C ILE A 20 -3.78 -14.39 -27.33
N PRO A 21 -4.59 -13.31 -27.34
CA PRO A 21 -4.54 -12.33 -28.42
C PRO A 21 -3.13 -11.76 -28.58
N ARG A 22 -2.67 -11.57 -29.82
CA ARG A 22 -1.42 -10.83 -30.08
C ARG A 22 -1.61 -9.37 -29.67
N GLY A 23 -0.69 -8.86 -28.86
CA GLY A 23 -0.72 -7.47 -28.42
C GLY A 23 0.36 -7.14 -27.41
N LYS A 24 0.44 -5.86 -27.03
CA LYS A 24 1.43 -5.33 -26.07
C LYS A 24 0.83 -4.16 -25.28
N ALA A 25 1.36 -3.95 -24.08
CA ALA A 25 1.08 -2.75 -23.30
C ALA A 25 1.79 -1.53 -23.94
N ALA A 26 1.17 -0.36 -23.81
CA ALA A 26 1.66 0.91 -24.27
C ALA A 26 1.39 1.97 -23.19
N THR A 27 2.41 2.77 -22.88
CA THR A 27 2.36 3.87 -21.91
C THR A 27 2.17 5.22 -22.61
N THR A 28 2.39 5.26 -23.91
CA THR A 28 2.20 6.46 -24.74
C THR A 28 1.26 6.19 -25.91
N ILE A 29 0.71 7.27 -26.46
CA ILE A 29 -0.14 7.24 -27.66
C ILE A 29 0.63 6.66 -28.87
N ASP A 30 1.91 7.03 -29.02
CA ASP A 30 2.74 6.58 -30.14
C ASP A 30 3.09 5.09 -30.04
N GLU A 31 3.35 4.59 -28.82
CA GLU A 31 3.48 3.15 -28.58
C GLU A 31 2.19 2.41 -28.95
N ALA A 32 1.03 2.92 -28.53
CA ALA A 32 -0.25 2.29 -28.84
C ALA A 32 -0.49 2.19 -30.36
N LEU A 33 -0.13 3.24 -31.12
CA LEU A 33 -0.19 3.25 -32.58
C LEU A 33 0.78 2.24 -33.22
N ALA A 34 2.00 2.15 -32.69
CA ALA A 34 2.99 1.19 -33.18
C ALA A 34 2.53 -0.25 -32.98
N VAL A 35 2.01 -0.58 -31.79
CA VAL A 35 1.46 -1.91 -31.49
C VAL A 35 0.24 -2.21 -32.36
N ALA A 36 -0.70 -1.26 -32.52
CA ALA A 36 -1.85 -1.46 -33.39
C ALA A 36 -1.45 -1.79 -34.83
N LYS A 37 -0.44 -1.10 -35.37
CA LYS A 37 0.10 -1.36 -36.72
C LYS A 37 0.76 -2.74 -36.83
N GLU A 38 1.53 -3.15 -35.82
CA GLU A 38 2.16 -4.47 -35.75
C GLU A 38 1.10 -5.59 -35.77
N VAL A 39 0.07 -5.44 -34.94
CA VAL A 39 -0.96 -6.46 -34.71
C VAL A 39 -1.95 -6.57 -35.86
N ALA A 40 -2.43 -5.43 -36.39
CA ALA A 40 -3.36 -5.38 -37.52
C ALA A 40 -2.74 -5.91 -38.83
N GLY A 41 -1.41 -5.87 -38.94
CA GLY A 41 -0.66 -6.33 -40.10
C GLY A 41 -1.04 -5.63 -41.41
N LYS A 42 -0.63 -6.21 -42.55
CA LYS A 42 -0.88 -5.63 -43.89
C LYS A 42 -2.36 -5.66 -44.31
N LYS A 43 -3.21 -6.42 -43.64
CA LYS A 43 -4.62 -6.63 -44.02
C LYS A 43 -5.61 -5.69 -43.33
N GLY A 44 -5.15 -4.82 -42.42
CA GLY A 44 -6.01 -3.82 -41.76
C GLY A 44 -7.00 -4.43 -40.76
N GLY A 45 -6.50 -5.21 -39.81
CA GLY A 45 -7.31 -5.80 -38.73
C GLY A 45 -7.82 -4.78 -37.70
N GLU A 46 -8.98 -5.08 -37.11
CA GLU A 46 -9.52 -4.35 -35.97
C GLU A 46 -8.75 -4.73 -34.69
N VAL A 47 -8.47 -3.75 -33.84
CA VAL A 47 -7.78 -3.92 -32.56
C VAL A 47 -8.69 -3.56 -31.39
N VAL A 48 -8.37 -4.08 -30.22
CA VAL A 48 -8.99 -3.75 -28.94
C VAL A 48 -7.98 -2.98 -28.10
N ILE A 49 -8.42 -1.91 -27.45
CA ILE A 49 -7.62 -1.10 -26.54
C ILE A 49 -8.28 -1.18 -25.17
N LYS A 50 -7.51 -1.59 -24.15
CA LYS A 50 -8.00 -1.84 -22.79
C LYS A 50 -7.13 -1.12 -21.77
N ILE A 51 -7.72 -0.38 -20.85
CA ILE A 51 -6.97 0.19 -19.71
C ILE A 51 -6.35 -0.92 -18.86
N GLN A 52 -5.13 -0.69 -18.39
CA GLN A 52 -4.47 -1.56 -17.42
C GLN A 52 -4.74 -1.03 -16.02
N ALA A 53 -5.78 -1.55 -15.38
CA ALA A 53 -6.19 -1.17 -14.03
C ALA A 53 -6.62 -2.42 -13.26
N TRP A 54 -6.40 -2.44 -11.94
CA TRP A 54 -6.72 -3.59 -11.07
C TRP A 54 -8.18 -3.59 -10.62
N THR A 55 -9.09 -3.23 -11.53
CA THR A 55 -10.54 -3.19 -11.31
C THR A 55 -11.29 -4.05 -12.32
N THR A 56 -12.48 -4.51 -11.94
CA THR A 56 -13.42 -5.19 -12.84
C THR A 56 -14.33 -4.17 -13.56
N GLY A 57 -15.14 -4.62 -14.51
CA GLY A 57 -16.14 -3.75 -15.16
C GLY A 57 -15.55 -2.63 -16.04
N ARG A 58 -14.30 -2.75 -16.50
CA ARG A 58 -13.58 -1.74 -17.30
C ARG A 58 -14.37 -1.25 -18.52
N ALA A 59 -15.14 -2.13 -19.17
CA ALA A 59 -15.97 -1.75 -20.30
C ALA A 59 -17.07 -0.73 -19.92
N GLY A 60 -17.70 -0.89 -18.75
CA GLY A 60 -18.78 0.00 -18.27
C GLY A 60 -18.32 1.42 -17.96
N ILE A 61 -17.02 1.61 -17.67
CA ILE A 61 -16.40 2.92 -17.45
C ILE A 61 -15.69 3.46 -18.71
N GLY A 62 -15.88 2.84 -19.88
CA GLY A 62 -15.25 3.26 -21.14
C GLY A 62 -13.76 2.90 -21.26
N GLY A 63 -13.28 1.98 -20.42
CA GLY A 63 -11.92 1.47 -20.39
C GLY A 63 -11.61 0.34 -21.39
N VAL A 64 -12.57 -0.02 -22.26
CA VAL A 64 -12.38 -0.96 -23.37
C VAL A 64 -12.98 -0.34 -24.64
N ALA A 65 -12.22 -0.33 -25.74
CA ALA A 65 -12.67 0.22 -27.02
C ALA A 65 -12.14 -0.59 -28.21
N PHE A 66 -12.89 -0.62 -29.30
CA PHE A 66 -12.51 -1.27 -30.55
C PHE A 66 -12.14 -0.21 -31.59
N ALA A 67 -11.04 -0.40 -32.30
CA ALA A 67 -10.54 0.52 -33.31
C ALA A 67 -10.17 -0.21 -34.59
N LYS A 68 -10.56 0.35 -35.74
CA LYS A 68 -10.22 -0.12 -37.08
C LYS A 68 -9.18 0.76 -37.75
N LYS A 69 -9.08 2.02 -37.36
CA LYS A 69 -8.19 3.02 -37.97
C LYS A 69 -7.20 3.61 -36.97
N PRO A 70 -5.99 4.02 -37.41
CA PRO A 70 -5.01 4.65 -36.54
C PRO A 70 -5.54 5.89 -35.79
N GLU A 71 -6.43 6.67 -36.41
CA GLU A 71 -7.02 7.86 -35.78
C GLU A 71 -7.88 7.51 -34.56
N GLU A 72 -8.62 6.39 -34.65
CA GLU A 72 -9.42 5.87 -33.53
C GLU A 72 -8.52 5.37 -32.40
N VAL A 73 -7.43 4.67 -32.75
CA VAL A 73 -6.43 4.21 -31.76
C VAL A 73 -5.85 5.39 -30.99
N ARG A 74 -5.45 6.46 -31.69
CA ARG A 74 -4.95 7.69 -31.06
C ARG A 74 -5.98 8.30 -30.12
N ALA A 75 -7.24 8.44 -30.57
CA ALA A 75 -8.29 9.06 -29.78
C ALA A 75 -8.60 8.25 -28.50
N TYR A 76 -8.72 6.92 -28.60
CA TYR A 76 -8.99 6.07 -27.46
C TYR A 76 -7.81 6.01 -26.49
N ALA A 77 -6.57 5.84 -26.98
CA ALA A 77 -5.38 5.83 -26.13
C ALA A 77 -5.22 7.15 -25.36
N ALA A 78 -5.39 8.29 -26.03
CA ALA A 78 -5.32 9.61 -25.40
C ALA A 78 -6.38 9.77 -24.30
N ARG A 79 -7.63 9.40 -24.58
CA ARG A 79 -8.70 9.43 -23.59
C ARG A 79 -8.39 8.52 -22.40
N MET A 80 -8.01 7.28 -22.68
CA MET A 80 -7.80 6.24 -21.67
C MET A 80 -6.60 6.51 -20.75
N LEU A 81 -5.48 6.99 -21.29
CA LEU A 81 -4.31 7.38 -20.49
C LEU A 81 -4.57 8.65 -19.65
N ALA A 82 -5.59 9.44 -20.00
CA ALA A 82 -6.06 10.56 -19.18
C ALA A 82 -7.13 10.15 -18.14
N MET A 83 -7.59 8.89 -18.13
CA MET A 83 -8.59 8.42 -17.16
C MET A 83 -7.99 8.21 -15.78
N LYS A 84 -8.88 8.27 -14.78
CA LYS A 84 -8.64 7.76 -13.43
C LYS A 84 -9.62 6.62 -13.15
N VAL A 85 -9.14 5.59 -12.46
CA VAL A 85 -9.96 4.50 -11.93
C VAL A 85 -10.00 4.67 -10.41
N GLY A 86 -11.19 4.95 -9.88
CA GLY A 86 -11.28 5.52 -8.54
C GLY A 86 -10.54 6.86 -8.51
N GLN A 87 -9.52 6.98 -7.67
CA GLN A 87 -8.69 8.18 -7.56
C GLN A 87 -7.32 8.06 -8.27
N PHE A 88 -6.99 6.88 -8.79
CA PHE A 88 -5.65 6.56 -9.30
C PHE A 88 -5.58 6.65 -10.84
N PRO A 89 -4.48 7.16 -11.41
CA PRO A 89 -4.33 7.32 -12.85
C PRO A 89 -4.18 5.98 -13.56
N VAL A 90 -4.58 5.94 -14.84
CA VAL A 90 -4.25 4.83 -15.75
C VAL A 90 -2.88 5.09 -16.38
N GLU A 91 -1.90 4.24 -16.07
CA GLU A 91 -0.51 4.41 -16.55
C GLU A 91 -0.22 3.69 -17.88
N ALA A 92 -1.06 2.73 -18.26
CA ALA A 92 -0.87 1.97 -19.49
C ALA A 92 -2.20 1.49 -20.10
N VAL A 93 -2.18 1.25 -21.41
CA VAL A 93 -3.23 0.57 -22.16
C VAL A 93 -2.66 -0.68 -22.83
N LEU A 94 -3.46 -1.75 -22.91
CA LEU A 94 -3.15 -2.96 -23.67
C LEU A 94 -3.83 -2.87 -25.03
N VAL A 95 -3.03 -2.97 -26.10
CA VAL A 95 -3.51 -2.98 -27.48
C VAL A 95 -3.34 -4.38 -28.05
N GLU A 96 -4.45 -4.99 -28.47
CA GLU A 96 -4.52 -6.39 -28.90
C GLU A 96 -5.33 -6.59 -30.17
N GLU A 97 -5.15 -7.72 -30.85
CA GLU A 97 -6.01 -8.10 -31.96
C GLU A 97 -7.42 -8.38 -31.48
N LYS A 98 -8.42 -8.00 -32.29
CA LYS A 98 -9.78 -8.45 -32.07
C LYS A 98 -9.92 -9.92 -32.47
N ILE A 99 -10.34 -10.74 -31.53
CA ILE A 99 -10.68 -12.15 -31.75
C ILE A 99 -12.11 -12.31 -32.24
N ASP A 100 -12.35 -13.25 -33.16
CA ASP A 100 -13.69 -13.59 -33.65
C ASP A 100 -14.28 -14.75 -32.83
N ILE A 101 -15.10 -14.38 -31.85
CA ILE A 101 -15.62 -15.29 -30.82
C ILE A 101 -16.87 -16.02 -31.33
N ASP A 102 -16.89 -17.34 -31.15
CA ASP A 102 -18.07 -18.20 -31.34
C ASP A 102 -18.79 -18.44 -29.99
N ARG A 103 -18.04 -18.82 -28.96
CA ARG A 103 -18.57 -19.11 -27.61
C ARG A 103 -17.63 -18.61 -26.53
N GLU A 104 -18.20 -18.21 -25.39
CA GLU A 104 -17.45 -17.71 -24.23
C GLU A 104 -17.64 -18.63 -23.03
N PHE A 105 -16.54 -18.97 -22.37
CA PHE A 105 -16.51 -19.77 -21.15
C PHE A 105 -15.91 -18.96 -20.00
N PHE A 106 -16.33 -19.25 -18.78
CA PHE A 106 -15.70 -18.75 -17.57
C PHE A 106 -14.82 -19.84 -16.96
N LEU A 107 -13.58 -19.49 -16.63
CA LEU A 107 -12.64 -20.42 -16.01
C LEU A 107 -11.81 -19.70 -14.96
N SER A 108 -11.94 -20.10 -13.70
CA SER A 108 -11.24 -19.48 -12.58
C SER A 108 -10.65 -20.50 -11.63
N PHE A 109 -9.50 -20.20 -11.07
CA PHE A 109 -8.84 -20.88 -9.97
C PHE A 109 -8.84 -19.95 -8.76
N ALA A 110 -9.12 -20.50 -7.58
CA ALA A 110 -8.98 -19.79 -6.32
C ALA A 110 -8.60 -20.75 -5.19
N ILE A 111 -8.04 -20.22 -4.11
CA ILE A 111 -7.97 -20.95 -2.84
C ILE A 111 -9.29 -20.76 -2.09
N ASP A 112 -9.99 -21.86 -1.82
CA ASP A 112 -11.20 -21.88 -1.01
C ASP A 112 -10.80 -22.07 0.47
N ASP A 113 -10.94 -21.00 1.25
CA ASP A 113 -10.60 -21.01 2.68
C ASP A 113 -11.50 -21.92 3.52
N ALA A 114 -12.77 -22.08 3.12
CA ALA A 114 -13.69 -22.97 3.83
C ALA A 114 -13.35 -24.44 3.57
N ALA A 115 -13.04 -24.78 2.31
CA ALA A 115 -12.59 -26.12 1.95
C ALA A 115 -11.11 -26.39 2.33
N ARG A 116 -10.34 -25.34 2.62
CA ARG A 116 -8.88 -25.37 2.84
C ARG A 116 -8.13 -26.02 1.68
N ALA A 117 -8.59 -25.77 0.45
CA ALA A 117 -8.08 -26.42 -0.74
C ALA A 117 -8.22 -25.50 -1.98
N PRO A 118 -7.39 -25.70 -3.02
CA PRO A 118 -7.61 -25.07 -4.30
C PRO A 118 -8.91 -25.58 -4.95
N VAL A 119 -9.59 -24.70 -5.66
CA VAL A 119 -10.81 -25.00 -6.41
C VAL A 119 -10.75 -24.35 -7.79
N ILE A 120 -11.26 -25.07 -8.79
CA ILE A 120 -11.57 -24.49 -10.10
C ILE A 120 -13.06 -24.20 -10.17
N ILE A 121 -13.42 -23.00 -10.59
CA ILE A 121 -14.79 -22.57 -10.86
C ILE A 121 -14.94 -22.46 -12.37
N PHE A 122 -15.89 -23.19 -12.93
CA PHE A 122 -16.11 -23.28 -14.38
C PHE A 122 -17.56 -22.99 -14.73
N ALA A 123 -17.80 -22.23 -15.81
CA ALA A 123 -19.13 -22.07 -16.38
C ALA A 123 -19.10 -22.10 -17.92
N ALA A 124 -20.14 -22.70 -18.50
CA ALA A 124 -20.30 -22.81 -19.95
C ALA A 124 -20.69 -21.49 -20.63
N GLY A 125 -21.08 -20.46 -19.85
CA GLY A 125 -21.37 -19.11 -20.32
C GLY A 125 -20.50 -18.08 -19.59
N GLY A 126 -19.46 -17.60 -20.25
CA GLY A 126 -18.55 -16.56 -19.77
C GLY A 126 -19.04 -15.13 -20.06
N GLY A 127 -18.13 -14.18 -19.93
CA GLY A 127 -18.37 -12.77 -20.18
C GLY A 127 -18.94 -12.03 -18.97
N THR A 128 -19.69 -10.95 -19.24
CA THR A 128 -20.26 -10.09 -18.21
C THR A 128 -21.39 -10.77 -17.42
N GLY A 129 -21.52 -10.42 -16.14
CA GLY A 129 -22.61 -10.88 -15.26
C GLY A 129 -22.47 -12.33 -14.80
N ILE A 130 -21.23 -12.85 -14.70
CA ILE A 130 -21.00 -14.19 -14.17
C ILE A 130 -21.40 -14.28 -12.69
N GLU A 131 -21.28 -13.17 -11.96
CA GLU A 131 -21.63 -13.02 -10.55
C GLU A 131 -23.13 -13.26 -10.33
N GLU A 132 -23.99 -12.75 -11.23
CA GLU A 132 -25.45 -12.97 -11.20
C GLU A 132 -25.82 -14.41 -11.56
N ARG A 133 -24.92 -15.11 -12.27
CA ARG A 133 -25.11 -16.50 -12.72
C ARG A 133 -24.30 -17.49 -11.88
N ALA A 134 -23.95 -17.16 -10.64
CA ALA A 134 -23.16 -18.01 -9.75
C ALA A 134 -23.72 -19.44 -9.60
N ALA A 135 -25.05 -19.60 -9.59
CA ALA A 135 -25.72 -20.90 -9.51
C ALA A 135 -25.49 -21.80 -10.75
N SER A 136 -25.07 -21.23 -11.89
CA SER A 136 -24.73 -21.97 -13.11
C SER A 136 -23.26 -22.43 -13.16
N THR A 137 -22.47 -22.08 -12.15
CA THR A 137 -21.06 -22.46 -12.06
C THR A 137 -20.89 -23.86 -11.47
N ARG A 138 -19.86 -24.57 -11.93
CA ARG A 138 -19.41 -25.83 -11.36
C ARG A 138 -18.14 -25.59 -10.57
N ARG A 139 -18.07 -26.19 -9.38
CA ARG A 139 -16.86 -26.19 -8.53
C ARG A 139 -16.18 -27.55 -8.68
N ILE A 140 -14.91 -27.53 -9.08
CA ILE A 140 -14.07 -28.71 -9.25
C ILE A 140 -12.98 -28.64 -8.18
N ALA A 141 -13.09 -29.48 -7.17
CA ALA A 141 -12.08 -29.58 -6.12
C ALA A 141 -10.73 -30.02 -6.70
N CYS A 142 -9.65 -29.43 -6.21
CA CYS A 142 -8.29 -29.75 -6.64
C CYS A 142 -7.49 -30.28 -5.45
N ASP A 143 -6.76 -31.37 -5.67
CA ASP A 143 -5.69 -31.77 -4.76
C ASP A 143 -4.54 -30.75 -4.89
N VAL A 144 -3.94 -30.35 -3.78
CA VAL A 144 -2.90 -29.30 -3.76
C VAL A 144 -1.67 -29.69 -4.60
N ASN A 145 -1.39 -30.98 -4.73
CA ASN A 145 -0.21 -31.49 -5.45
C ASN A 145 -0.56 -31.97 -6.86
N ARG A 146 -1.75 -32.51 -7.08
CA ARG A 146 -2.13 -33.18 -8.33
C ARG A 146 -3.07 -32.35 -9.20
N GLY A 147 -3.76 -31.37 -8.64
CA GLY A 147 -4.77 -30.59 -9.34
C GLY A 147 -6.15 -31.27 -9.39
N PRO A 148 -7.01 -30.88 -10.34
CA PRO A 148 -8.37 -31.39 -10.44
C PRO A 148 -8.39 -32.86 -10.87
N LEU A 149 -9.39 -33.62 -10.39
CA LEU A 149 -9.61 -35.00 -10.83
C LEU A 149 -10.15 -35.04 -12.26
N ASP A 150 -9.56 -35.89 -13.11
CA ASP A 150 -9.90 -35.99 -14.53
C ASP A 150 -11.38 -36.28 -14.81
N SER A 151 -12.01 -37.13 -13.99
CA SER A 151 -13.42 -37.44 -14.11
C SER A 151 -14.30 -36.21 -13.85
N ALA A 152 -13.98 -35.41 -12.83
CA ALA A 152 -14.71 -34.20 -12.49
C ALA A 152 -14.59 -33.12 -13.59
N VAL A 153 -13.40 -32.99 -14.19
CA VAL A 153 -13.19 -32.09 -15.34
C VAL A 153 -13.98 -32.58 -16.56
N SER A 154 -13.94 -33.88 -16.84
CA SER A 154 -14.65 -34.48 -17.98
C SER A 154 -16.16 -34.33 -17.85
N GLU A 155 -16.71 -34.56 -16.65
CA GLU A 155 -18.13 -34.36 -16.34
C GLU A 155 -18.55 -32.89 -16.54
N ALA A 156 -17.73 -31.95 -16.05
CA ALA A 156 -18.00 -30.52 -16.23
C ALA A 156 -18.07 -30.13 -17.72
N VAL A 157 -17.15 -30.64 -18.54
CA VAL A 157 -17.08 -30.33 -19.98
C VAL A 157 -18.16 -31.05 -20.79
N ALA A 158 -18.55 -32.28 -20.44
CA ALA A 158 -19.56 -33.06 -21.17
C ALA A 158 -20.90 -32.32 -21.29
N SER A 159 -21.24 -31.51 -20.29
CA SER A 159 -22.45 -30.69 -20.26
C SER A 159 -22.47 -29.50 -21.22
N CYS A 160 -21.35 -29.19 -21.89
CA CYS A 160 -21.20 -27.96 -22.69
C CYS A 160 -21.69 -28.09 -24.14
N GLY A 161 -22.10 -29.29 -24.58
CA GLY A 161 -22.54 -29.52 -25.96
C GLY A 161 -21.45 -29.22 -26.99
N LEU A 162 -20.19 -29.58 -26.69
CA LEU A 162 -19.04 -29.37 -27.57
C LEU A 162 -18.77 -30.62 -28.43
N SER A 163 -18.15 -30.42 -29.60
CA SER A 163 -17.59 -31.54 -30.37
C SER A 163 -16.50 -32.26 -29.56
N PRO A 164 -16.21 -33.55 -29.81
CA PRO A 164 -15.17 -34.27 -29.08
C PRO A 164 -13.80 -33.58 -29.08
N ALA A 165 -13.43 -32.95 -30.20
CA ALA A 165 -12.18 -32.20 -30.32
C ALA A 165 -12.17 -30.92 -29.47
N HIS A 166 -13.26 -30.15 -29.45
CA HIS A 166 -13.36 -28.95 -28.61
C HIS A 166 -13.46 -29.31 -27.12
N ALA A 167 -14.17 -30.39 -26.78
CA ALA A 167 -14.23 -30.90 -25.42
C ALA A 167 -12.82 -31.26 -24.90
N ALA A 168 -12.02 -31.97 -25.70
CA ALA A 168 -10.64 -32.29 -25.35
C ALA A 168 -9.78 -31.04 -25.11
N GLN A 169 -9.88 -30.01 -25.97
CA GLN A 169 -9.18 -28.73 -25.78
C GLN A 169 -9.62 -27.99 -24.50
N LEU A 170 -10.92 -28.04 -24.17
CA LEU A 170 -11.44 -27.40 -22.97
C LEU A 170 -10.98 -28.13 -21.69
N VAL A 171 -10.98 -29.48 -21.71
CA VAL A 171 -10.39 -30.29 -20.62
C VAL A 171 -8.93 -29.94 -20.40
N GLU A 172 -8.15 -29.82 -21.49
CA GLU A 172 -6.74 -29.41 -21.41
C GLU A 172 -6.59 -27.99 -20.84
N SER A 173 -7.45 -27.05 -21.25
CA SER A 173 -7.45 -25.67 -20.74
C SER A 173 -7.73 -25.62 -19.24
N ILE A 174 -8.68 -26.41 -18.73
CA ILE A 174 -8.97 -26.52 -17.29
C ILE A 174 -7.77 -27.04 -16.52
N ARG A 175 -7.05 -28.06 -17.03
CA ARG A 175 -5.82 -28.57 -16.39
C ARG A 175 -4.70 -27.55 -16.40
N LYS A 176 -4.49 -26.87 -17.53
CA LYS A 176 -3.48 -25.80 -17.69
C LYS A 176 -3.70 -24.65 -16.72
N LEU A 177 -4.95 -24.32 -16.41
CA LEU A 177 -5.28 -23.28 -15.43
C LEU A 177 -4.64 -23.55 -14.06
N PHE A 178 -4.78 -24.77 -13.56
CA PHE A 178 -4.18 -25.18 -12.28
C PHE A 178 -2.66 -25.12 -12.34
N ALA A 179 -2.07 -25.62 -13.43
CA ALA A 179 -0.61 -25.57 -13.63
C ALA A 179 -0.10 -24.12 -13.67
N ALA A 180 -0.79 -23.23 -14.39
CA ALA A 180 -0.46 -21.81 -14.48
C ALA A 180 -0.54 -21.14 -13.11
N ALA A 181 -1.65 -21.33 -12.38
CA ALA A 181 -1.81 -20.78 -11.04
C ALA A 181 -0.68 -21.25 -10.10
N ARG A 182 -0.36 -22.56 -10.12
CA ARG A 182 0.71 -23.12 -9.28
C ARG A 182 2.10 -22.63 -9.67
N SER A 183 2.36 -22.38 -10.97
CA SER A 183 3.67 -21.96 -11.47
C SER A 183 4.15 -20.61 -10.91
N VAL A 184 3.20 -19.78 -10.46
CA VAL A 184 3.45 -18.44 -9.89
C VAL A 184 2.87 -18.30 -8.49
N GLU A 185 2.51 -19.41 -7.85
CA GLU A 185 1.86 -19.44 -6.52
C GLU A 185 0.69 -18.44 -6.42
N ALA A 186 -0.15 -18.42 -7.46
CA ALA A 186 -1.32 -17.58 -7.53
C ALA A 186 -2.31 -17.96 -6.43
N ARG A 187 -2.85 -16.94 -5.77
CA ARG A 187 -3.97 -17.09 -4.84
C ARG A 187 -5.32 -17.09 -5.58
N SER A 188 -5.38 -16.39 -6.71
CA SER A 188 -6.48 -16.49 -7.68
C SER A 188 -5.98 -16.26 -9.11
N LEU A 189 -6.60 -16.96 -10.07
CA LEU A 189 -6.34 -16.79 -11.50
C LEU A 189 -7.68 -16.97 -12.22
N GLU A 190 -8.19 -15.91 -12.83
CA GLU A 190 -9.44 -15.90 -13.59
C GLU A 190 -9.16 -15.64 -15.07
N ILE A 191 -9.82 -16.40 -15.94
CA ILE A 191 -9.90 -16.17 -17.39
C ILE A 191 -11.37 -15.94 -17.74
N ASN A 192 -11.71 -14.69 -18.07
CA ASN A 192 -13.09 -14.31 -18.38
C ASN A 192 -13.19 -13.28 -19.53
N PRO A 193 -13.44 -13.71 -20.79
CA PRO A 193 -13.76 -15.08 -21.20
C PRO A 193 -12.53 -15.90 -21.62
N LEU A 194 -12.62 -17.22 -21.43
CA LEU A 194 -11.93 -18.19 -22.27
C LEU A 194 -12.80 -18.38 -23.53
N ALA A 195 -12.37 -17.81 -24.66
CA ALA A 195 -13.14 -17.76 -25.89
C ALA A 195 -12.83 -18.97 -26.78
N LEU A 196 -13.87 -19.67 -27.26
CA LEU A 196 -13.80 -20.50 -28.45
C LEU A 196 -14.00 -19.61 -29.67
N THR A 197 -12.99 -19.52 -30.52
CA THR A 197 -13.03 -18.73 -31.76
C THR A 197 -13.74 -19.47 -32.88
N LYS A 198 -14.21 -18.73 -33.90
CA LYS A 198 -14.84 -19.34 -35.09
C LYS A 198 -13.92 -20.27 -35.88
N ASP A 199 -12.60 -20.13 -35.74
CA ASP A 199 -11.61 -21.06 -36.29
C ASP A 199 -11.29 -22.26 -35.38
N GLY A 200 -12.10 -22.49 -34.34
CA GLY A 200 -12.09 -23.71 -33.53
C GLY A 200 -10.97 -23.78 -32.48
N LYS A 201 -10.46 -22.64 -32.01
CA LYS A 201 -9.38 -22.56 -31.02
C LYS A 201 -9.86 -21.93 -29.73
N PHE A 202 -9.38 -22.42 -28.61
CA PHE A 202 -9.54 -21.74 -27.32
C PHE A 202 -8.47 -20.65 -27.15
N VAL A 203 -8.88 -19.45 -26.75
CA VAL A 203 -8.05 -18.28 -26.54
C VAL A 203 -8.45 -17.59 -25.23
N ALA A 204 -7.49 -17.32 -24.34
CA ALA A 204 -7.71 -16.55 -23.13
C ALA A 204 -7.79 -15.05 -23.48
N ALA A 205 -9.01 -14.54 -23.63
CA ALA A 205 -9.27 -13.20 -24.14
C ALA A 205 -8.98 -12.10 -23.12
N ASP A 206 -9.15 -12.42 -21.84
CA ASP A 206 -8.91 -11.57 -20.68
C ASP A 206 -8.47 -12.47 -19.51
N CYS A 207 -7.71 -11.91 -18.57
CA CYS A 207 -7.39 -12.59 -17.34
C CYS A 207 -7.12 -11.62 -16.19
N ARG A 208 -7.36 -12.11 -14.97
CA ARG A 208 -6.98 -11.45 -13.73
C ARG A 208 -6.22 -12.44 -12.86
N ILE A 209 -5.03 -12.05 -12.40
CA ILE A 209 -4.19 -12.91 -11.56
C ILE A 209 -3.79 -12.15 -10.31
N THR A 210 -3.93 -12.82 -9.15
CA THR A 210 -3.41 -12.34 -7.88
C THR A 210 -2.43 -13.35 -7.32
N ILE A 211 -1.27 -12.86 -6.88
CA ILE A 211 -0.17 -13.67 -6.34
C ILE A 211 -0.27 -13.69 -4.82
N ASP A 212 0.14 -14.78 -4.19
CA ASP A 212 0.37 -14.77 -2.74
C ASP A 212 1.50 -13.79 -2.40
N ASP A 213 1.23 -12.82 -1.53
CA ASP A 213 2.20 -11.80 -1.12
C ASP A 213 3.49 -12.43 -0.57
N TYR A 214 3.38 -13.59 0.10
CA TYR A 214 4.53 -14.34 0.62
C TYR A 214 5.33 -15.10 -0.45
N ALA A 215 4.79 -15.23 -1.65
CA ALA A 215 5.45 -15.88 -2.77
C ALA A 215 6.23 -14.90 -3.66
N VAL A 216 5.93 -13.60 -3.59
CA VAL A 216 6.54 -12.58 -4.46
C VAL A 216 8.07 -12.64 -4.46
N ALA A 217 8.70 -12.83 -3.29
CA ALA A 217 10.16 -12.93 -3.19
C ALA A 217 10.76 -14.16 -3.91
N ARG A 218 9.97 -15.21 -4.16
CA ARG A 218 10.37 -16.39 -4.94
C ARG A 218 10.15 -16.21 -6.45
N HIS A 219 9.47 -15.14 -6.85
CA HIS A 219 9.05 -14.85 -8.22
C HIS A 219 9.55 -13.48 -8.72
N PRO A 220 10.86 -13.20 -8.70
CA PRO A 220 11.41 -11.92 -9.15
C PRO A 220 11.09 -11.61 -10.62
N GLU A 221 10.88 -12.64 -11.44
CA GLU A 221 10.51 -12.52 -12.87
C GLU A 221 9.15 -11.83 -13.08
N LEU A 222 8.29 -11.76 -12.06
CA LEU A 222 6.99 -11.10 -12.14
C LEU A 222 7.08 -9.58 -12.07
N GLY A 223 8.23 -9.02 -11.65
CA GLY A 223 8.44 -7.57 -11.56
C GLY A 223 7.50 -6.88 -10.57
N ILE A 224 7.01 -7.59 -9.55
CA ILE A 224 6.17 -7.02 -8.49
C ILE A 224 7.08 -6.28 -7.51
N GLU A 225 6.97 -4.96 -7.49
CA GLU A 225 7.81 -4.10 -6.64
C GLU A 225 7.39 -4.15 -5.16
N ILE A 226 6.08 -4.21 -4.89
CA ILE A 226 5.55 -4.21 -3.53
C ILE A 226 4.64 -5.42 -3.33
N ALA A 227 5.06 -6.32 -2.44
CA ALA A 227 4.31 -7.50 -2.03
C ALA A 227 3.24 -7.15 -0.97
N ARG A 228 2.26 -6.34 -1.36
CA ARG A 228 1.15 -5.94 -0.48
C ARG A 228 -0.18 -5.94 -1.25
N GLU A 229 -1.26 -6.02 -0.49
CA GLU A 229 -2.62 -5.81 -0.99
C GLU A 229 -2.86 -4.34 -1.28
N PHE A 230 -2.99 -3.99 -2.56
CA PHE A 230 -3.54 -2.72 -3.03
C PHE A 230 -4.60 -2.96 -4.11
N ASP A 231 -5.50 -2.00 -4.27
CA ASP A 231 -6.48 -1.94 -5.37
C ASP A 231 -6.00 -1.12 -6.57
N HIS A 232 -4.82 -0.51 -6.47
CA HIS A 232 -4.12 0.27 -7.49
C HIS A 232 -2.62 -0.06 -7.52
N PRO A 233 -1.93 0.20 -8.65
CA PRO A 233 -0.47 0.21 -8.67
C PRO A 233 0.08 1.16 -7.60
N PRO A 234 1.20 0.83 -6.93
CA PRO A 234 1.70 1.63 -5.82
C PRO A 234 1.94 3.10 -6.17
N THR A 235 1.42 3.98 -5.34
CA THR A 235 1.70 5.42 -5.40
C THR A 235 3.13 5.72 -4.97
N ALA A 236 3.64 6.91 -5.31
CA ALA A 236 4.97 7.33 -4.87
C ALA A 236 5.10 7.34 -3.33
N LEU A 237 4.05 7.73 -2.61
CA LEU A 237 4.05 7.74 -1.15
C LEU A 237 4.09 6.33 -0.56
N GLU A 238 3.37 5.37 -1.16
CA GLU A 238 3.42 3.96 -0.76
C GLU A 238 4.80 3.33 -1.01
N ARG A 239 5.50 3.73 -2.08
CA ARG A 239 6.89 3.28 -2.33
C ARG A 239 7.85 3.79 -1.26
N VAL A 240 7.73 5.06 -0.87
CA VAL A 240 8.51 5.63 0.25
C VAL A 240 8.22 4.86 1.54
N ALA A 241 6.94 4.58 1.82
CA ALA A 241 6.56 3.83 3.01
C ALA A 241 7.09 2.39 3.02
N TYR A 242 7.04 1.72 1.87
CA TYR A 242 7.57 0.36 1.74
C TYR A 242 9.09 0.33 1.90
N ALA A 243 9.82 1.31 1.36
CA ALA A 243 11.26 1.42 1.56
C ALA A 243 11.64 1.55 3.04
N VAL A 244 10.86 2.33 3.82
CA VAL A 244 11.03 2.42 5.27
C VAL A 244 10.82 1.06 5.95
N GLU A 245 9.74 0.35 5.62
CA GLU A 245 9.46 -0.98 6.17
C GLU A 245 10.56 -1.99 5.85
N GLN A 246 11.13 -1.96 4.65
CA GLN A 246 12.23 -2.85 4.27
C GLN A 246 13.57 -2.51 4.96
N SER A 247 13.75 -1.26 5.41
CA SER A 247 15.01 -0.81 6.03
C SER A 247 15.13 -1.12 7.53
N ASP A 248 14.02 -1.34 8.22
CA ASP A 248 13.95 -1.65 9.64
C ASP A 248 13.02 -2.84 9.88
N HIS A 249 13.52 -3.95 10.39
CA HIS A 249 12.71 -5.15 10.64
C HIS A 249 12.16 -5.23 12.09
N ARG A 250 12.34 -4.18 12.90
CA ARG A 250 11.75 -4.10 14.25
C ARG A 250 10.28 -3.71 14.13
N GLY A 251 9.40 -4.66 14.39
CA GLY A 251 7.96 -4.51 14.20
C GLY A 251 7.56 -4.33 12.74
N THR A 252 6.26 -4.13 12.52
CA THR A 252 5.62 -3.95 11.22
C THR A 252 5.34 -2.47 10.98
N PHE A 253 5.54 -2.01 9.75
CA PHE A 253 4.96 -0.79 9.22
C PHE A 253 4.25 -1.12 7.90
N TYR A 254 2.92 -1.06 7.93
CA TYR A 254 2.09 -1.12 6.73
C TYR A 254 1.52 0.27 6.45
N PHE A 255 1.49 0.66 5.18
CA PHE A 255 0.85 1.89 4.71
C PHE A 255 0.14 1.59 3.39
N ALA A 256 -1.12 1.99 3.29
CA ALA A 256 -1.88 2.04 2.04
C ALA A 256 -2.61 3.38 1.97
N GLN A 257 -2.52 4.04 0.82
CA GLN A 257 -3.30 5.24 0.57
C GLN A 257 -4.73 4.84 0.19
N LEU A 258 -5.72 5.51 0.80
CA LEU A 258 -7.14 5.27 0.57
C LEU A 258 -7.74 6.46 -0.17
N ALA A 259 -8.30 7.44 0.56
CA ALA A 259 -8.87 8.63 -0.03
C ALA A 259 -7.87 9.80 -0.10
N ILE A 260 -7.88 10.53 -1.22
CA ILE A 260 -7.09 11.76 -1.39
C ILE A 260 -7.89 13.05 -1.14
N ALA A 261 -9.21 12.90 -0.93
CA ALA A 261 -10.13 13.99 -0.65
C ALA A 261 -11.26 13.47 0.23
N ALA A 262 -11.81 14.36 1.08
CA ALA A 262 -12.99 14.03 1.87
C ALA A 262 -14.20 13.80 0.95
N GLU A 263 -15.05 12.84 1.32
CA GLU A 263 -16.35 12.67 0.66
C GLU A 263 -17.24 13.88 0.89
N LYS A 264 -18.24 14.10 0.02
CA LYS A 264 -19.06 15.32 0.03
C LYS A 264 -19.77 15.57 1.37
N ASP A 265 -20.24 14.51 2.01
CA ASP A 265 -20.98 14.57 3.28
C ASP A 265 -20.11 14.24 4.50
N SER A 266 -18.78 14.21 4.32
CA SER A 266 -17.80 13.93 5.36
C SER A 266 -17.43 15.18 6.15
N LYS A 267 -17.08 14.99 7.43
CA LYS A 267 -16.53 16.03 8.31
C LYS A 267 -15.06 16.37 8.00
N GLY A 268 -14.43 15.66 7.07
CA GLY A 268 -13.08 15.95 6.58
C GLY A 268 -12.23 14.71 6.38
N LEU A 269 -11.03 14.93 5.86
CA LEU A 269 -10.05 13.88 5.59
C LEU A 269 -9.15 13.68 6.81
N VAL A 270 -8.97 12.45 7.29
CA VAL A 270 -8.21 12.16 8.52
C VAL A 270 -7.01 11.27 8.22
N GLY A 271 -5.84 11.65 8.73
CA GLY A 271 -4.67 10.79 8.73
C GLY A 271 -4.84 9.73 9.81
N PHE A 272 -4.88 8.46 9.44
CA PHE A 272 -5.17 7.36 10.36
C PHE A 272 -3.91 6.56 10.68
N HIS A 273 -3.67 6.29 11.96
CA HIS A 273 -2.52 5.54 12.46
C HIS A 273 -2.97 4.37 13.36
N GLY A 274 -3.01 3.18 12.78
CA GLY A 274 -3.35 1.95 13.47
C GLY A 274 -2.19 1.34 14.27
N ALA A 275 -2.54 0.59 15.33
CA ALA A 275 -1.61 -0.31 16.02
C ALA A 275 -2.25 -1.70 16.24
N GLY A 276 -1.90 -2.64 15.36
CA GLY A 276 -2.39 -4.00 15.26
C GLY A 276 -3.61 -4.13 14.36
N GLY A 277 -3.57 -5.03 13.37
CA GLY A 277 -4.60 -5.17 12.32
C GLY A 277 -6.05 -5.12 12.82
N GLY A 278 -6.50 -6.09 13.63
CA GLY A 278 -7.90 -6.15 14.09
C GLY A 278 -8.36 -4.94 14.90
N GLY A 279 -7.54 -4.42 15.81
CA GLY A 279 -7.88 -3.26 16.63
C GLY A 279 -7.86 -1.94 15.84
N SER A 280 -7.00 -1.86 14.83
CA SER A 280 -6.95 -0.74 13.90
C SER A 280 -8.23 -0.68 13.07
N MET A 281 -8.69 -1.81 12.51
CA MET A 281 -9.96 -1.85 11.76
C MET A 281 -11.17 -1.44 12.62
N MET A 282 -11.26 -1.91 13.87
CA MET A 282 -12.29 -1.44 14.81
C MET A 282 -12.23 0.07 15.05
N SER A 283 -11.01 0.64 15.08
CA SER A 283 -10.82 2.07 15.26
C SER A 283 -11.11 2.89 13.99
N MET A 284 -10.91 2.28 12.81
CA MET A 284 -11.37 2.85 11.54
C MET A 284 -12.90 2.96 11.52
N ASP A 285 -13.60 1.89 11.93
CA ASP A 285 -15.06 1.92 11.99
C ASP A 285 -15.55 3.03 12.94
N ALA A 286 -14.88 3.24 14.08
CA ALA A 286 -15.22 4.31 15.01
C ALA A 286 -15.09 5.70 14.37
N ILE A 287 -13.98 5.97 13.65
CA ILE A 287 -13.77 7.30 13.04
C ILE A 287 -14.66 7.52 11.80
N VAL A 288 -14.95 6.47 11.03
CA VAL A 288 -15.91 6.51 9.91
C VAL A 288 -17.33 6.74 10.43
N ASN A 289 -17.74 6.04 11.50
CA ASN A 289 -19.04 6.26 12.15
C ASN A 289 -19.17 7.66 12.76
N ALA A 290 -18.05 8.27 13.17
CA ALA A 290 -18.01 9.68 13.57
C ALA A 290 -18.15 10.65 12.38
N GLY A 291 -18.18 10.16 11.15
CA GLY A 291 -18.48 10.92 9.92
C GLY A 291 -17.24 11.41 9.16
N PHE A 292 -16.07 10.82 9.36
CA PHE A 292 -14.84 11.22 8.68
C PHE A 292 -14.46 10.28 7.52
N THR A 293 -13.73 10.83 6.55
CA THR A 293 -13.10 10.05 5.48
C THR A 293 -11.66 9.77 5.87
N ILE A 294 -11.21 8.51 5.75
CA ILE A 294 -9.85 8.12 6.10
C ILE A 294 -8.91 8.28 4.89
N ALA A 295 -7.80 8.98 5.07
CA ALA A 295 -6.81 9.23 4.01
C ALA A 295 -5.98 7.99 3.66
N ASN A 296 -5.67 7.19 4.67
CA ASN A 296 -4.74 6.07 4.56
C ASN A 296 -5.10 4.99 5.59
N PHE A 297 -4.69 3.76 5.34
CA PHE A 297 -4.53 2.76 6.40
C PHE A 297 -3.06 2.66 6.77
N THR A 298 -2.75 2.81 8.06
CA THR A 298 -1.42 2.53 8.58
C THR A 298 -1.50 1.57 9.74
N ASP A 299 -0.58 0.62 9.81
CA ASP A 299 -0.40 -0.25 10.97
C ASP A 299 1.06 -0.22 11.41
N THR A 300 1.31 0.25 12.63
CA THR A 300 2.60 0.07 13.31
C THR A 300 2.46 -0.92 14.45
N SER A 301 2.67 -2.20 14.15
CA SER A 301 2.49 -3.32 15.10
C SER A 301 3.77 -4.13 15.30
N GLY A 302 3.73 -5.23 16.06
CA GLY A 302 4.92 -6.06 16.31
C GLY A 302 6.04 -5.42 17.14
N ASN A 303 5.74 -4.41 17.96
CA ASN A 303 6.71 -3.65 18.77
C ASN A 303 7.72 -2.86 17.90
N PRO A 304 7.21 -1.89 17.10
CA PRO A 304 8.04 -1.11 16.21
C PRO A 304 9.00 -0.20 16.99
N SER A 305 10.13 0.12 16.38
CA SER A 305 11.06 1.13 16.89
C SER A 305 10.39 2.51 16.92
N ALA A 306 10.85 3.40 17.81
CA ALA A 306 10.33 4.78 17.86
C ALA A 306 10.61 5.52 16.54
N SER A 307 11.75 5.22 15.90
CA SER A 307 12.13 5.81 14.61
C SER A 307 11.21 5.32 13.47
N LYS A 308 10.75 4.07 13.49
CA LYS A 308 9.75 3.55 12.54
C LYS A 308 8.40 4.25 12.72
N VAL A 309 7.94 4.42 13.95
CA VAL A 309 6.68 5.16 14.23
C VAL A 309 6.79 6.63 13.81
N TYR A 310 7.93 7.28 14.06
CA TYR A 310 8.23 8.62 13.56
C TYR A 310 8.11 8.72 12.03
N ARG A 311 8.71 7.78 11.29
CA ARG A 311 8.62 7.76 9.83
C ARG A 311 7.20 7.51 9.34
N ALA A 312 6.46 6.61 9.99
CA ALA A 312 5.05 6.39 9.68
C ALA A 312 4.22 7.67 9.86
N ALA A 313 4.42 8.41 10.97
CA ALA A 313 3.76 9.70 11.18
C ALA A 313 4.14 10.75 10.13
N ARG A 314 5.42 10.88 9.79
CA ARG A 314 5.91 11.78 8.73
C ARG A 314 5.28 11.46 7.36
N ILE A 315 5.12 10.17 7.03
CA ILE A 315 4.49 9.70 5.78
C ILE A 315 2.99 9.99 5.77
N ILE A 316 2.28 9.74 6.88
CA ILE A 316 0.85 10.10 6.99
C ILE A 316 0.67 11.60 6.79
N LEU A 317 1.51 12.41 7.44
CA LEU A 317 1.51 13.87 7.36
C LEU A 317 2.12 14.43 6.05
N ALA A 318 2.54 13.59 5.11
CA ALA A 318 2.86 14.04 3.76
C ALA A 318 1.60 14.23 2.91
N GLN A 319 0.45 13.69 3.35
CA GLN A 319 -0.82 13.84 2.67
C GLN A 319 -1.45 15.21 3.00
N PRO A 320 -1.93 15.98 2.00
CA PRO A 320 -2.52 17.30 2.24
C PRO A 320 -3.97 17.23 2.74
N ASP A 321 -4.49 18.37 3.15
CA ASP A 321 -5.91 18.62 3.46
C ASP A 321 -6.47 17.80 4.63
N LEU A 322 -5.60 17.16 5.43
CA LEU A 322 -6.01 16.47 6.64
C LEU A 322 -6.60 17.47 7.64
N VAL A 323 -7.75 17.15 8.24
CA VAL A 323 -8.37 17.96 9.30
C VAL A 323 -7.91 17.55 10.70
N GLY A 324 -7.22 16.41 10.82
CA GLY A 324 -6.67 15.91 12.07
C GLY A 324 -5.94 14.59 11.88
N TYR A 325 -5.24 14.18 12.94
CA TYR A 325 -4.48 12.94 13.01
C TYR A 325 -5.09 12.02 14.07
N PHE A 326 -5.57 10.84 13.67
CA PHE A 326 -6.24 9.90 14.55
C PHE A 326 -5.44 8.61 14.66
N GLY A 327 -4.95 8.28 15.87
CA GLY A 327 -4.22 7.06 16.15
C GLY A 327 -4.97 6.16 17.12
N SER A 328 -5.13 4.87 16.81
CA SER A 328 -5.73 3.91 17.74
C SER A 328 -5.47 2.46 17.32
N GLY A 329 -5.38 1.55 18.29
CA GLY A 329 -5.06 0.13 18.07
C GLY A 329 -5.82 -0.85 18.96
N SER A 330 -5.36 -2.08 19.07
CA SER A 330 -6.03 -3.12 19.88
C SER A 330 -5.92 -2.87 21.38
N GLY A 331 -4.84 -2.25 21.84
CA GLY A 331 -4.59 -1.98 23.25
C GLY A 331 -4.12 -3.18 24.08
N VAL A 332 -3.88 -4.33 23.44
CA VAL A 332 -3.58 -5.62 24.09
C VAL A 332 -2.24 -6.21 23.70
N ALA A 333 -1.50 -5.54 22.81
CA ALA A 333 -0.19 -6.02 22.37
C ALA A 333 0.87 -5.77 23.45
N SER A 334 1.85 -6.67 23.59
CA SER A 334 3.04 -6.51 24.45
C SER A 334 4.05 -5.52 23.82
N GLN A 335 3.54 -4.37 23.39
CA GLN A 335 4.29 -3.29 22.78
C GLN A 335 4.49 -2.21 23.82
N GLU A 336 5.72 -1.70 23.91
CA GLU A 336 6.05 -0.59 24.80
C GLU A 336 5.55 0.72 24.18
N GLN A 337 4.38 1.18 24.66
CA GLN A 337 3.65 2.29 24.03
C GLN A 337 4.40 3.62 24.09
N TYR A 338 5.31 3.79 25.05
CA TYR A 338 6.11 5.02 25.13
C TYR A 338 7.04 5.21 23.93
N TRP A 339 7.50 4.13 23.26
CA TRP A 339 8.28 4.26 22.03
C TRP A 339 7.45 4.86 20.90
N SER A 340 6.21 4.40 20.76
CA SER A 340 5.26 4.99 19.82
C SER A 340 4.98 6.46 20.16
N ALA A 341 4.77 6.77 21.44
CA ALA A 341 4.57 8.16 21.88
C ALA A 341 5.75 9.06 21.54
N TYR A 342 7.00 8.62 21.75
CA TYR A 342 8.18 9.38 21.36
C TYR A 342 8.27 9.58 19.85
N GLY A 343 8.03 8.52 19.05
CA GLY A 343 8.01 8.62 17.59
C GLY A 343 7.00 9.66 17.08
N LEU A 344 5.78 9.61 17.60
CA LEU A 344 4.72 10.59 17.31
C LEU A 344 5.10 12.00 17.78
N ALA A 345 5.58 12.13 19.02
CA ALA A 345 5.96 13.41 19.60
C ALA A 345 7.04 14.11 18.76
N LYS A 346 8.09 13.38 18.36
CA LYS A 346 9.13 13.94 17.48
C LYS A 346 8.54 14.44 16.17
N ALA A 347 7.71 13.64 15.50
CA ALA A 347 7.12 14.02 14.21
C ALA A 347 6.24 15.27 14.35
N PHE A 348 5.37 15.33 15.36
CA PHE A 348 4.49 16.47 15.59
C PHE A 348 5.26 17.74 15.94
N LEU A 349 6.31 17.62 16.76
CA LEU A 349 7.17 18.73 17.17
C LEU A 349 7.99 19.28 16.01
N GLU A 350 8.56 18.42 15.15
CA GLU A 350 9.32 18.84 13.98
C GLU A 350 8.45 19.50 12.92
N LEU A 351 7.26 18.95 12.68
CA LEU A 351 6.36 19.48 11.67
C LEU A 351 5.55 20.69 12.15
N ASP A 352 5.63 21.04 13.44
CA ASP A 352 4.78 22.03 14.09
C ASP A 352 3.31 21.78 13.78
N LEU A 353 2.84 20.60 14.20
CA LEU A 353 1.48 20.17 13.93
C LEU A 353 0.47 21.27 14.32
N ASP A 354 -0.37 21.65 13.36
CA ASP A 354 -1.38 22.72 13.48
C ASP A 354 -2.82 22.21 13.25
N ILE A 355 -3.00 20.90 13.24
CA ILE A 355 -4.29 20.18 13.23
C ILE A 355 -4.40 19.28 14.46
N PRO A 356 -5.60 19.03 15.02
CA PRO A 356 -5.76 18.25 16.24
C PRO A 356 -5.31 16.80 16.06
N ALA A 357 -4.78 16.21 17.14
CA ALA A 357 -4.44 14.79 17.16
C ALA A 357 -5.02 14.08 18.38
N VAL A 358 -5.61 12.90 18.15
CA VAL A 358 -6.11 12.01 19.21
C VAL A 358 -5.45 10.66 19.04
N ILE A 359 -4.71 10.22 20.04
CA ILE A 359 -3.92 8.99 19.99
C ILE A 359 -4.29 8.09 21.16
N ARG A 360 -4.83 6.90 20.88
CA ARG A 360 -5.02 5.84 21.85
C ARG A 360 -3.89 4.83 21.78
N LEU A 361 -3.03 4.85 22.78
CA LEU A 361 -1.87 3.99 22.94
C LEU A 361 -2.11 2.99 24.07
N GLY A 362 -2.87 1.95 23.78
CA GLY A 362 -3.15 0.90 24.76
C GLY A 362 -2.05 -0.16 24.81
N GLY A 363 -1.62 -0.57 26.00
CA GLY A 363 -0.64 -1.66 26.15
C GLY A 363 0.30 -1.48 27.33
N ASN A 364 1.53 -2.00 27.21
CA ASN A 364 2.56 -1.77 28.22
C ASN A 364 2.89 -0.29 28.28
N THR A 365 3.17 0.20 29.49
CA THR A 365 3.66 1.57 29.75
C THR A 365 2.81 2.70 29.14
N GLU A 366 1.51 2.44 28.92
CA GLU A 366 0.56 3.40 28.35
C GLU A 366 0.44 4.70 29.16
N ASP A 367 0.56 4.64 30.48
CA ASP A 367 0.54 5.83 31.33
C ASP A 367 1.67 6.81 30.99
N ARG A 368 2.88 6.28 30.76
CA ARG A 368 4.04 7.07 30.34
C ARG A 368 3.84 7.61 28.92
N ALA A 369 3.28 6.80 28.04
CA ALA A 369 2.99 7.18 26.66
C ALA A 369 2.02 8.39 26.60
N VAL A 370 0.93 8.34 27.38
CA VAL A 370 -0.03 9.43 27.52
C VAL A 370 0.63 10.69 28.10
N ASP A 371 1.49 10.55 29.11
CA ASP A 371 2.21 11.70 29.66
C ASP A 371 3.14 12.38 28.64
N ILE A 372 3.88 11.61 27.84
CA ILE A 372 4.74 12.15 26.76
C ILE A 372 3.90 12.98 25.77
N LEU A 373 2.75 12.45 25.32
CA LEU A 373 1.86 13.17 24.40
C LEU A 373 1.27 14.43 25.04
N ARG A 374 0.86 14.37 26.30
CA ARG A 374 0.35 15.51 27.05
C ARG A 374 1.39 16.62 27.19
N ARG A 375 2.64 16.28 27.54
CA ARG A 375 3.75 17.24 27.63
C ARG A 375 4.08 17.83 26.26
N THR A 376 4.02 17.01 25.20
CA THR A 376 4.22 17.45 23.82
C THR A 376 3.16 18.45 23.36
N SER A 377 1.89 18.19 23.70
CA SER A 377 0.75 19.07 23.40
C SER A 377 0.97 20.51 23.90
N ALA A 378 1.61 20.68 25.06
CA ALA A 378 1.91 21.99 25.64
C ALA A 378 2.91 22.84 24.82
N LEU A 379 3.66 22.22 23.90
CA LEU A 379 4.59 22.91 22.99
C LEU A 379 4.01 23.14 21.59
N LEU A 380 2.79 22.68 21.33
CA LEU A 380 2.11 22.78 20.04
C LEU A 380 0.97 23.79 20.10
N ARG A 381 0.53 24.23 18.92
CA ARG A 381 -0.56 25.21 18.77
C ARG A 381 -1.95 24.58 18.73
N THR A 382 -1.98 23.26 18.77
CA THR A 382 -3.16 22.42 18.58
C THR A 382 -3.17 21.33 19.64
N PRO A 383 -4.34 20.89 20.12
CA PRO A 383 -4.41 19.82 21.09
C PRO A 383 -3.92 18.50 20.49
N VAL A 384 -2.98 17.87 21.19
CA VAL A 384 -2.62 16.46 21.07
C VAL A 384 -3.07 15.74 22.35
N GLU A 385 -4.01 14.82 22.23
CA GLU A 385 -4.59 14.09 23.36
C GLU A 385 -4.22 12.59 23.31
N GLY A 386 -3.72 12.08 24.43
CA GLY A 386 -3.33 10.67 24.60
C GLY A 386 -4.36 9.90 25.44
N TYR A 387 -4.70 8.70 25.00
CA TYR A 387 -5.68 7.79 25.63
C TYR A 387 -5.11 6.39 25.84
N ARG A 388 -5.71 5.63 26.76
CA ARG A 388 -5.27 4.31 27.22
C ARG A 388 -6.15 3.20 26.66
N LYS A 389 -5.79 1.94 26.91
CA LYS A 389 -6.58 0.79 26.45
C LYS A 389 -8.03 0.77 26.97
N THR A 390 -8.29 1.35 28.14
CA THR A 390 -9.63 1.42 28.76
C THR A 390 -10.56 2.43 28.10
N ASP A 391 -10.01 3.38 27.34
CA ASP A 391 -10.78 4.36 26.59
C ASP A 391 -11.32 3.71 25.32
N ALA A 392 -12.62 3.75 25.09
CA ALA A 392 -13.22 3.09 23.94
C ALA A 392 -12.92 3.87 22.63
N PRO A 393 -12.65 3.18 21.50
CA PRO A 393 -12.45 3.83 20.20
C PRO A 393 -13.57 4.80 19.79
N ALA A 394 -14.82 4.48 20.11
CA ALA A 394 -15.95 5.37 19.82
C ALA A 394 -15.87 6.69 20.61
N MET A 395 -15.54 6.63 21.90
CA MET A 395 -15.41 7.83 22.75
C MET A 395 -14.29 8.74 22.27
N ILE A 396 -13.13 8.17 21.92
CA ILE A 396 -12.02 8.98 21.41
C ILE A 396 -12.31 9.54 20.01
N ALA A 397 -13.12 8.86 19.18
CA ALA A 397 -13.53 9.36 17.87
C ALA A 397 -14.54 10.51 17.99
N GLU A 398 -15.47 10.44 18.94
CA GLU A 398 -16.35 11.56 19.30
C GLU A 398 -15.53 12.77 19.78
N ARG A 399 -14.56 12.53 20.68
CA ARG A 399 -13.66 13.58 21.14
C ARG A 399 -12.84 14.19 20.01
N PHE A 400 -12.32 13.36 19.11
CA PHE A 400 -11.63 13.85 17.92
C PHE A 400 -12.54 14.76 17.08
N ALA A 401 -13.82 14.41 16.92
CA ALA A 401 -14.77 15.25 16.20
C ALA A 401 -14.95 16.64 16.85
N GLU A 402 -15.04 16.70 18.18
CA GLU A 402 -15.10 17.97 18.93
C GLU A 402 -13.86 18.84 18.67
N LEU A 403 -12.67 18.23 18.71
CA LEU A 403 -11.42 18.95 18.47
C LEU A 403 -11.32 19.49 17.04
N VAL A 404 -11.76 18.71 16.04
CA VAL A 404 -11.81 19.15 14.64
C VAL A 404 -12.77 20.33 14.46
N VAL A 405 -13.94 20.30 15.11
CA VAL A 405 -14.87 21.45 15.11
C VAL A 405 -14.19 22.68 15.74
N GLY A 406 -13.51 22.50 16.88
CA GLY A 406 -12.78 23.57 17.55
C GLY A 406 -11.60 24.15 16.75
N ALA A 407 -11.04 23.38 15.81
CA ALA A 407 -9.97 23.82 14.93
C ALA A 407 -10.43 24.75 13.79
N ASN A 408 -11.72 25.11 13.73
CA ASN A 408 -12.28 26.14 12.86
C ASN A 408 -11.91 26.00 11.37
N GLY A 409 -11.94 24.77 10.85
CA GLY A 409 -11.66 24.49 9.44
C GLY A 409 -10.18 24.51 9.06
N ALA A 410 -9.27 24.42 10.04
CA ALA A 410 -7.85 24.19 9.78
C ALA A 410 -7.64 22.94 8.92
N LYS A 411 -6.75 23.06 7.93
CA LYS A 411 -6.35 21.98 7.04
C LYS A 411 -4.85 21.87 7.00
N TRP A 412 -4.38 20.65 7.14
CA TRP A 412 -2.97 20.34 7.13
C TRP A 412 -2.35 20.64 5.75
N LYS A 413 -1.24 21.35 5.79
CA LYS A 413 -0.36 21.56 4.64
C LYS A 413 0.95 20.81 4.89
N PRO A 414 1.31 19.82 4.06
CA PRO A 414 2.60 19.14 4.15
C PRO A 414 3.72 20.17 4.05
N ARG A 415 4.78 19.96 4.83
CA ARG A 415 5.91 20.90 4.93
C ARG A 415 7.15 20.18 5.39
N ALA A 416 8.31 20.73 5.03
CA ALA A 416 9.60 20.24 5.50
C ALA A 416 9.69 20.31 7.04
N PRO A 417 10.43 19.38 7.68
CA PRO A 417 10.61 19.40 9.12
C PRO A 417 11.38 20.65 9.55
N ARG A 418 11.02 21.22 10.70
CA ARG A 418 11.80 22.28 11.32
C ARG A 418 13.12 21.72 11.81
N VAL A 419 14.19 22.26 11.28
CA VAL A 419 15.56 21.95 11.68
C VAL A 419 16.02 22.96 12.73
N GLN A 420 16.77 22.52 13.73
CA GLN A 420 17.33 23.39 14.77
C GLN A 420 18.40 24.32 14.17
N LYS A 421 18.52 25.54 14.70
CA LYS A 421 19.40 26.59 14.12
C LYS A 421 20.88 26.23 14.04
N PHE A 422 21.36 25.35 14.93
CA PHE A 422 22.77 24.93 14.99
C PHE A 422 23.09 23.77 14.03
N VAL A 423 22.09 23.19 13.37
CA VAL A 423 22.31 22.15 12.36
C VAL A 423 23.03 22.78 11.16
N ASN A 424 24.03 22.08 10.64
CA ASN A 424 24.99 22.57 9.64
C ASN A 424 25.92 23.71 10.12
N ASP A 425 25.88 24.09 11.39
CA ASP A 425 26.90 24.97 11.95
C ASP A 425 28.24 24.22 12.05
N PRO A 426 29.38 24.79 11.60
CA PRO A 426 30.69 24.13 11.67
C PRO A 426 31.15 23.75 13.09
N SER A 427 30.58 24.39 14.12
CA SER A 427 30.89 24.08 15.52
C SER A 427 30.10 22.89 16.07
N ALA A 428 29.03 22.46 15.39
CA ALA A 428 28.20 21.35 15.84
C ALA A 428 28.92 20.01 15.70
N THR A 429 28.86 19.18 16.74
CA THR A 429 29.32 17.79 16.66
C THR A 429 28.26 16.92 16.00
N THR A 430 28.67 16.12 15.02
CA THR A 430 27.80 15.15 14.36
C THR A 430 28.19 13.72 14.72
N LEU A 431 27.21 12.89 15.09
CA LEU A 431 27.40 11.47 15.36
C LEU A 431 26.48 10.65 14.43
N PRO A 432 27.02 9.78 13.56
CA PRO A 432 26.20 9.06 12.58
C PRO A 432 25.30 8.01 13.23
N VAL A 433 24.10 7.81 12.65
CA VAL A 433 23.21 6.68 12.96
C VAL A 433 22.77 5.98 11.67
N LYS A 434 22.17 4.78 11.76
CA LYS A 434 21.85 3.90 10.61
C LYS A 434 21.06 4.59 9.47
N SER A 435 20.30 5.63 9.77
CA SER A 435 19.51 6.38 8.77
C SER A 435 19.36 7.84 9.17
N GLY A 436 20.49 8.50 9.45
CA GLY A 436 20.54 9.90 9.82
C GLY A 436 21.75 10.22 10.69
N ARG A 437 21.64 11.23 11.53
CA ARG A 437 22.72 11.64 12.45
C ARG A 437 22.20 12.42 13.64
N VAL A 438 22.92 12.37 14.74
CA VAL A 438 22.73 13.27 15.88
C VAL A 438 23.57 14.51 15.64
N TRP A 439 22.97 15.67 15.87
CA TRP A 439 23.62 16.96 15.93
C TRP A 439 23.63 17.45 17.38
N ILE A 440 24.80 17.94 17.83
CA ILE A 440 24.98 18.51 19.17
C ILE A 440 25.64 19.87 19.03
N ASP A 441 25.03 20.90 19.63
CA ASP A 441 25.58 22.24 19.71
C ASP A 441 26.75 22.26 20.71
N THR A 442 27.98 22.10 20.19
CA THR A 442 29.20 22.07 21.00
C THR A 442 29.44 23.39 21.73
N ALA A 443 29.00 24.52 21.16
CA ALA A 443 29.13 25.82 21.81
C ALA A 443 28.26 25.92 23.07
N LYS A 444 27.13 25.22 23.09
CA LYS A 444 26.24 25.10 24.27
C LYS A 444 26.48 23.84 25.11
N TRP A 445 27.50 23.04 24.79
CA TRP A 445 27.74 21.77 25.48
C TRP A 445 27.84 21.89 27.01
N PRO A 446 28.57 22.86 27.60
CA PRO A 446 28.62 23.02 29.05
C PRO A 446 27.25 23.25 29.72
N GLN A 447 26.31 23.86 29.00
CA GLN A 447 24.96 24.16 29.48
C GLN A 447 24.00 22.97 29.30
N ILE A 448 24.13 22.23 28.20
CA ILE A 448 23.19 21.15 27.84
C ILE A 448 23.67 19.75 28.27
N ARG A 449 24.96 19.59 28.58
CA ARG A 449 25.62 18.30 28.89
C ARG A 449 24.81 17.44 29.85
N ARG A 450 24.45 17.98 31.02
CA ARG A 450 23.78 17.19 32.07
C ARG A 450 22.43 16.65 31.60
N ALA A 451 21.69 17.45 30.84
CA ALA A 451 20.41 17.04 30.28
C ALA A 451 20.62 15.96 29.21
N VAL A 452 21.57 16.16 28.29
CA VAL A 452 21.87 15.18 27.23
C VAL A 452 22.38 13.85 27.81
N GLU A 453 23.30 13.88 28.78
CA GLU A 453 23.81 12.66 29.47
C GLU A 453 22.67 11.91 30.18
N THR A 454 21.75 12.64 30.82
CA THR A 454 20.60 12.05 31.53
C THR A 454 19.58 11.45 30.56
N HIS A 455 19.17 12.20 29.54
CA HIS A 455 18.11 11.78 28.62
C HIS A 455 18.57 10.73 27.60
N SER A 456 19.88 10.70 27.29
CA SER A 456 20.48 9.65 26.45
C SER A 456 20.87 8.39 27.21
N ASP A 457 20.55 8.30 28.51
CA ASP A 457 20.89 7.15 29.36
C ASP A 457 22.38 6.78 29.27
N GLY A 458 23.24 7.80 29.22
CA GLY A 458 24.69 7.64 29.09
C GLY A 458 25.19 7.17 27.72
N LEU A 459 24.36 7.15 26.66
CA LEU A 459 24.82 6.90 25.29
C LEU A 459 25.76 8.00 24.78
N ILE A 460 25.54 9.22 25.26
CA ILE A 460 26.39 10.38 24.97
C ILE A 460 26.98 10.86 26.28
N VAL A 461 28.30 11.00 26.30
CA VAL A 461 29.10 11.33 27.47
C VAL A 461 30.10 12.42 27.14
N ASP A 462 30.54 13.16 28.16
CA ASP A 462 31.68 14.05 28.01
C ASP A 462 33.01 13.28 28.02
N ARG A 463 33.83 13.48 26.98
CA ARG A 463 35.24 13.07 26.99
C ARG A 463 36.09 14.28 26.61
N ALA A 464 36.94 14.71 27.54
CA ALA A 464 37.81 15.86 27.37
C ALA A 464 37.06 17.16 26.99
N GLY A 465 35.85 17.38 27.55
CA GLY A 465 35.07 18.60 27.32
C GLY A 465 34.26 18.62 26.02
N ALA A 466 34.16 17.49 25.32
CA ALA A 466 33.39 17.35 24.09
C ALA A 466 32.40 16.18 24.16
N PRO A 467 31.22 16.29 23.52
CA PRO A 467 30.26 15.21 23.45
C PRO A 467 30.81 14.04 22.62
N THR A 468 30.81 12.84 23.18
CA THR A 468 31.31 11.61 22.56
C THR A 468 30.38 10.43 22.83
N THR A 469 30.38 9.40 21.98
CA THR A 469 29.63 8.16 22.22
C THR A 469 30.28 7.32 23.33
N SER A 470 29.46 6.71 24.19
CA SER A 470 29.95 5.72 25.17
C SER A 470 30.17 4.33 24.56
N LEU A 471 29.47 4.04 23.46
CA LEU A 471 29.54 2.78 22.71
C LEU A 471 30.48 2.87 21.50
N SER A 472 30.74 1.71 20.88
CA SER A 472 31.34 1.67 19.54
C SER A 472 30.43 2.35 18.51
N ALA A 473 31.01 2.81 17.39
CA ALA A 473 30.25 3.49 16.35
C ALA A 473 29.13 2.62 15.76
N GLU A 474 29.37 1.31 15.61
CA GLU A 474 28.38 0.35 15.09
C GLU A 474 27.21 0.15 16.05
N GLU A 475 27.49 -0.04 17.35
CA GLU A 475 26.45 -0.20 18.37
C GLU A 475 25.63 1.09 18.52
N PHE A 476 26.30 2.25 18.57
CA PHE A 476 25.66 3.56 18.68
C PHE A 476 24.73 3.84 17.49
N ALA A 477 25.13 3.46 16.27
CA ALA A 477 24.34 3.69 15.08
C ALA A 477 22.97 2.98 15.10
N ASN A 478 22.81 1.96 15.94
CA ASN A 478 21.57 1.20 16.12
C ASN A 478 20.70 1.68 17.30
N LYS A 479 21.11 2.74 18.01
CA LYS A 479 20.41 3.32 19.18
C LYS A 479 19.44 4.45 18.83
N ASP A 480 18.83 4.35 17.66
CA ASP A 480 17.96 5.39 17.12
C ASP A 480 16.72 5.67 17.98
N SER A 481 16.15 4.67 18.66
CA SER A 481 14.96 4.85 19.49
C SER A 481 15.28 5.61 20.78
N GLU A 482 16.38 5.25 21.44
CA GLU A 482 16.88 5.94 22.64
C GLU A 482 17.31 7.38 22.32
N LEU A 483 18.01 7.60 21.21
CA LEU A 483 18.40 8.94 20.75
C LEU A 483 17.19 9.79 20.35
N LEU A 484 16.16 9.17 19.78
CA LEU A 484 14.90 9.85 19.46
C LEU A 484 14.17 10.29 20.73
N ALA A 485 14.08 9.42 21.73
CA ALA A 485 13.55 9.79 23.03
C ALA A 485 14.38 10.91 23.68
N SER A 486 15.69 10.88 23.54
CA SER A 486 16.60 11.93 24.05
C SER A 486 16.28 13.30 23.44
N ASP A 487 16.06 13.34 22.12
CA ASP A 487 15.69 14.56 21.38
C ASP A 487 14.37 15.13 21.89
N VAL A 488 13.35 14.28 22.00
CA VAL A 488 12.03 14.69 22.53
C VAL A 488 12.15 15.21 23.96
N GLU A 489 12.83 14.48 24.86
CA GLU A 489 12.96 14.88 26.25
C GLU A 489 13.79 16.17 26.43
N CYS A 490 14.87 16.36 25.66
CA CYS A 490 15.62 17.63 25.66
C CYS A 490 14.71 18.78 25.27
N ARG A 491 13.89 18.61 24.22
CA ARG A 491 12.95 19.65 23.78
C ARG A 491 11.85 19.92 24.81
N LEU A 492 11.30 18.88 25.44
CA LEU A 492 10.33 19.02 26.54
C LEU A 492 10.92 19.73 27.76
N ALA A 493 12.22 19.59 28.00
CA ALA A 493 12.96 20.29 29.05
C ALA A 493 13.41 21.71 28.66
N GLY A 494 13.10 22.18 27.45
CA GLY A 494 13.55 23.49 26.95
C GLY A 494 15.06 23.56 26.63
N VAL A 495 15.70 22.41 26.45
CA VAL A 495 17.12 22.29 26.13
C VAL A 495 17.30 22.38 24.61
N GLU A 496 17.75 23.54 24.14
CA GLU A 496 18.15 23.74 22.74
C GLU A 496 19.63 23.36 22.56
N GLY A 497 19.92 22.44 21.64
CA GLY A 497 21.30 22.03 21.33
C GLY A 497 21.50 20.54 21.09
N PHE A 498 20.42 19.76 21.10
CA PHE A 498 20.43 18.35 20.71
C PHE A 498 19.36 18.14 19.63
N TYR A 499 19.70 17.44 18.55
CA TYR A 499 18.76 17.16 17.47
C TYR A 499 19.11 15.83 16.80
N LEU A 500 18.14 14.92 16.69
CA LEU A 500 18.30 13.70 15.91
C LEU A 500 17.71 13.91 14.52
N GLU A 501 18.54 14.01 13.50
CA GLU A 501 18.07 13.98 12.11
C GLU A 501 17.85 12.53 11.67
N LEU A 502 16.68 12.24 11.09
CA LEU A 502 16.34 10.93 10.55
C LEU A 502 15.84 11.06 9.13
N ASP A 503 16.51 10.37 8.21
CA ASP A 503 16.21 10.44 6.79
C ASP A 503 14.97 9.62 6.43
N ILE A 504 14.21 10.13 5.46
CA ILE A 504 13.12 9.43 4.77
C ILE A 504 13.27 9.69 3.25
N PRO A 505 14.15 8.93 2.56
CA PRO A 505 14.45 9.16 1.15
C PRO A 505 13.19 9.24 0.29
N GLY A 506 13.11 10.26 -0.58
CA GLY A 506 12.00 10.51 -1.48
C GLY A 506 10.78 11.22 -0.85
N LEU A 507 10.69 11.36 0.47
CA LEU A 507 9.53 12.02 1.09
C LEU A 507 9.48 13.52 0.81
N ASP A 508 10.62 14.20 0.89
CA ASP A 508 10.70 15.66 0.74
C ASP A 508 10.33 16.11 -0.69
N GLU A 509 10.65 15.29 -1.69
CA GLU A 509 10.26 15.49 -3.09
C GLU A 509 8.72 15.49 -3.28
N LEU A 510 8.00 14.69 -2.48
CA LEU A 510 6.54 14.56 -2.57
C LEU A 510 5.78 15.71 -1.90
N ILE A 511 6.37 16.34 -0.88
CA ILE A 511 5.75 17.44 -0.14
C ILE A 511 6.09 18.82 -0.73
N GLY A 512 6.72 18.86 -1.91
CA GLY A 512 7.10 20.09 -2.59
C GLY A 512 8.34 20.77 -1.99
N GLY A 513 9.19 20.02 -1.27
CA GLY A 513 10.46 20.51 -0.78
C GLY A 513 11.45 20.67 -1.94
N THR A 514 11.69 21.90 -2.36
CA THR A 514 12.95 22.23 -3.04
C THR A 514 14.08 22.00 -2.04
N GLY A 515 15.02 21.11 -2.39
CA GLY A 515 16.20 20.82 -1.59
C GLY A 515 17.17 22.00 -1.43
#